data_AF-A0A0Q6SR16-F1
#
_entry.id   AF-A0A0Q6SR16-F1
#
_cell.length_a   1.000
_cell.length_b   1.000
_cell.length_c   1.000
_cell.angle_alpha   90.00
_cell.angle_beta   90.00
_cell.angle_gamma   90.00
#
_symmetry.space_group_name_H-M   'P 1'
#
loop_
_entity.id
_entity.type
_entity.pdbx_description
1 polymer ?
#
loop_
_entity_poly.entity_id
_entity_poly.type
_entity_poly.pdbx_seq_one_letter_code
_entity_poly.pdbx_strand_id
1 'polypeptide(L)'
;MRWKTVVPAVAVLGLVVVLVLPVWRPAPPSVPAPAALPAPAAATTSAATGATGPAWLSGLGELGPLPEAAPAEPLARRIERLAASGDPHDAFQAWWLLHSCVVFERTRHLPAREGMDREALADPAHACATLNERMKMARIDHLERAARAFVPGALAELVEEGPFGDPTALTTRPDDPLVKAWKARVNGMLDEQAEQGYWSSLYQVFTGFWFGHPAIAADRQSALAYGMALRDIMVKLDGVPEQQAIPFNGPFLDEVGAGLTAAEKARAQARADAIVARAADQRGRGGSTPR
;
A
#
# COMPACT_ATOMS: atom_id res chain seq x y z
N MET A 1 63.90 7.32 -33.34
CA MET A 1 63.38 7.52 -31.97
C MET A 1 62.22 8.52 -32.05
N ARG A 2 61.02 8.10 -31.65
CA ARG A 2 59.75 8.81 -31.83
C ARG A 2 59.43 9.60 -30.56
N TRP A 3 59.37 10.93 -30.63
CA TRP A 3 58.73 11.76 -29.60
C TRP A 3 57.51 12.43 -30.23
N LYS A 4 56.33 12.05 -29.73
CA LYS A 4 55.04 12.65 -30.10
C LYS A 4 54.75 13.81 -29.16
N THR A 5 54.37 14.92 -29.76
CA THR A 5 53.86 16.16 -29.19
C THR A 5 52.67 15.93 -28.25
N VAL A 6 52.74 16.60 -27.10
CA VAL A 6 51.68 16.75 -26.09
C VAL A 6 50.75 17.88 -26.54
N VAL A 7 49.44 17.64 -26.52
CA VAL A 7 48.40 18.68 -26.51
C VAL A 7 47.47 18.36 -25.34
N PRO A 8 47.25 19.27 -24.38
CA PRO A 8 46.35 19.04 -23.26
C PRO A 8 44.89 19.28 -23.70
N ALA A 9 44.04 18.32 -23.37
CA ALA A 9 42.60 18.42 -23.52
C ALA A 9 42.03 19.39 -22.48
N VAL A 10 41.31 20.40 -22.96
CA VAL A 10 40.46 21.28 -22.15
C VAL A 10 39.28 20.46 -21.64
N ALA A 11 39.19 20.32 -20.31
CA ALA A 11 38.05 19.73 -19.63
C ALA A 11 36.87 20.70 -19.67
N VAL A 12 35.82 20.34 -20.42
CA VAL A 12 34.51 20.98 -20.31
C VAL A 12 33.75 20.21 -19.22
N LEU A 13 33.68 20.81 -18.02
CA LEU A 13 32.77 20.41 -16.96
C LEU A 13 31.34 20.72 -17.41
N GLY A 14 30.64 19.70 -17.92
CA GLY A 14 29.19 19.71 -18.09
C GLY A 14 28.52 19.42 -16.75
N LEU A 15 28.14 20.48 -16.02
CA LEU A 15 27.29 20.40 -14.84
C LEU A 15 25.87 20.02 -15.29
N VAL A 16 25.51 18.73 -15.22
CA VAL A 16 24.12 18.29 -15.40
C VAL A 16 23.40 18.44 -14.07
N VAL A 17 22.68 19.55 -13.92
CA VAL A 17 21.69 19.72 -12.85
C VAL A 17 20.47 18.87 -13.22
N VAL A 18 20.33 17.70 -12.59
CA VAL A 18 19.10 16.91 -12.68
C VAL A 18 18.07 17.56 -11.75
N LEU A 19 17.22 18.42 -12.32
CA LEU A 19 16.00 18.88 -11.68
C LEU A 19 15.05 17.68 -11.54
N VAL A 20 14.99 17.10 -10.34
CA VAL A 20 13.92 16.19 -9.94
C VAL A 20 12.67 17.03 -9.72
N LEU A 21 11.87 17.19 -10.77
CA LEU A 21 10.51 17.71 -10.64
C LEU A 21 9.66 16.61 -10.01
N PRO A 22 8.95 16.88 -8.90
CA PRO A 22 7.93 15.95 -8.41
C PRO A 22 6.85 15.86 -9.48
N VAL A 23 6.63 14.67 -10.02
CA VAL A 23 5.50 14.38 -10.91
C VAL A 23 4.23 14.54 -10.09
N TRP A 24 3.66 15.75 -10.16
CA TRP A 24 2.29 16.01 -9.75
C TRP A 24 1.38 15.23 -10.71
N ARG A 25 0.65 14.25 -10.18
CA ARG A 25 -0.48 13.66 -10.90
C ARG A 25 -1.53 14.76 -11.11
N PRO A 26 -2.01 15.01 -12.34
CA PRO A 26 -3.16 15.87 -12.53
C PRO A 26 -4.37 15.19 -11.88
N ALA A 27 -5.16 15.98 -11.14
CA ALA A 27 -6.45 15.55 -10.64
C ALA A 27 -7.32 15.06 -11.81
N PRO A 28 -8.11 13.98 -11.63
CA PRO A 28 -9.06 13.57 -12.66
C PRO A 28 -10.05 14.72 -12.97
N PRO A 29 -10.51 14.85 -14.22
CA PRO A 29 -11.44 15.90 -14.61
C PRO A 29 -12.70 15.79 -13.75
N SER A 30 -13.07 16.92 -13.14
CA SER A 30 -14.29 17.10 -12.37
C SER A 30 -15.51 16.72 -13.22
N VAL A 31 -16.18 15.64 -12.82
CA VAL A 31 -17.53 15.33 -13.30
C VAL A 31 -18.46 16.45 -12.80
N PRO A 32 -19.22 17.12 -13.67
CA PRO A 32 -20.16 18.14 -13.24
C PRO A 32 -21.22 17.51 -12.31
N ALA A 33 -21.42 18.14 -11.16
CA ALA A 33 -22.46 17.78 -10.21
C ALA A 33 -23.84 17.77 -10.89
N PRO A 34 -24.71 16.79 -10.60
CA PRO A 34 -26.09 16.87 -11.06
C PRO A 34 -26.76 18.12 -10.47
N ALA A 35 -27.44 18.86 -11.34
CA ALA A 35 -28.06 20.15 -11.05
C ALA A 35 -28.97 20.09 -9.81
N ALA A 36 -28.78 21.05 -8.92
CA ALA A 36 -29.68 21.31 -7.80
C ALA A 36 -31.08 21.64 -8.33
N LEU A 37 -32.07 20.87 -7.89
CA LEU A 37 -33.48 21.20 -8.07
C LEU A 37 -33.83 22.44 -7.23
N PRO A 38 -34.72 23.32 -7.74
CA PRO A 38 -35.01 24.60 -7.10
C PRO A 38 -35.75 24.42 -5.78
N ALA A 39 -35.33 25.19 -4.78
CA ALA A 39 -36.02 25.32 -3.51
C ALA A 39 -37.43 25.94 -3.71
N PRO A 40 -38.50 25.34 -3.16
CA PRO A 40 -39.78 26.01 -3.10
C PRO A 40 -39.76 27.11 -2.02
N ALA A 41 -40.34 28.25 -2.41
CA ALA A 41 -40.45 29.48 -1.64
C ALA A 41 -41.17 29.29 -0.31
N ALA A 42 -40.79 30.14 0.65
CA ALA A 42 -41.44 30.32 1.93
C ALA A 42 -42.95 30.56 1.75
N ALA A 43 -43.75 29.66 2.30
CA ALA A 43 -45.16 29.88 2.56
C ALA A 43 -45.32 30.27 4.03
N THR A 44 -45.56 31.55 4.27
CA THR A 44 -46.24 32.06 5.46
C THR A 44 -47.57 31.33 5.65
N THR A 45 -47.74 30.63 6.77
CA THR A 45 -49.04 30.12 7.19
C THR A 45 -49.52 30.83 8.44
N SER A 46 -50.57 31.62 8.23
CA SER A 46 -51.49 32.15 9.23
C SER A 46 -51.96 31.08 10.21
N ALA A 47 -52.12 31.52 11.45
CA ALA A 47 -53.00 30.90 12.42
C ALA A 47 -54.45 30.85 11.88
N ALA A 48 -55.06 29.68 11.91
CA ALA A 48 -56.51 29.51 11.92
C ALA A 48 -56.87 28.14 12.52
N THR A 49 -57.32 28.19 13.78
CA THR A 49 -58.48 27.49 14.34
C THR A 49 -58.90 26.13 13.74
N GLY A 50 -58.81 25.11 14.59
CA GLY A 50 -59.93 24.21 14.89
C GLY A 50 -60.45 23.34 13.75
N ALA A 51 -59.81 22.18 13.55
CA ALA A 51 -60.46 21.03 12.94
C ALA A 51 -60.11 19.79 13.78
N THR A 52 -61.13 19.23 14.43
CA THR A 52 -61.09 17.96 15.16
C THR A 52 -60.61 16.86 14.23
N GLY A 53 -59.36 16.43 14.43
CA GLY A 53 -58.80 15.24 13.81
C GLY A 53 -59.40 13.96 14.42
N PRO A 54 -59.46 12.86 13.67
CA PRO A 54 -60.06 11.61 14.11
C PRO A 54 -59.25 10.97 15.26
N ALA A 55 -59.96 10.41 16.24
CA ALA A 55 -59.45 9.91 17.53
C ALA A 55 -58.40 8.79 17.48
N TRP A 56 -58.04 8.29 16.29
CA TRP A 56 -57.01 7.25 16.13
C TRP A 56 -55.58 7.81 16.12
N LEU A 57 -55.40 9.14 16.01
CA LEU A 57 -54.08 9.79 16.11
C LEU A 57 -53.65 10.10 17.55
N SER A 58 -54.56 9.98 18.53
CA SER A 58 -54.28 10.24 19.94
C SER A 58 -53.44 9.15 20.63
N GLY A 59 -53.10 8.07 19.91
CA GLY A 59 -52.24 6.98 20.38
C GLY A 59 -50.76 7.11 20.00
N LEU A 60 -50.38 8.10 19.18
CA LEU A 60 -48.97 8.44 18.92
C LEU A 60 -48.45 9.43 19.97
N GLY A 61 -48.83 9.18 21.22
CA GLY A 61 -48.32 9.90 22.39
C GLY A 61 -46.83 9.67 22.50
N GLU A 62 -46.09 10.78 22.54
CA GLU A 62 -44.69 10.92 22.92
C GLU A 62 -43.77 9.83 22.36
N LEU A 63 -43.13 10.15 21.23
CA LEU A 63 -41.78 9.65 20.98
C LEU A 63 -40.95 10.01 22.22
N GLY A 64 -40.82 9.06 23.15
CA GLY A 64 -39.85 9.13 24.23
C GLY A 64 -38.48 9.46 23.64
N PRO A 65 -37.59 10.10 24.42
CA PRO A 65 -36.27 10.49 23.92
C PRO A 65 -35.64 9.29 23.20
N LEU A 66 -35.24 9.51 21.94
CA LEU A 66 -34.51 8.52 21.16
C LEU A 66 -33.41 7.94 22.06
N PRO A 67 -33.26 6.62 22.17
CA PRO A 67 -32.19 6.04 22.99
C PRO A 67 -30.88 6.68 22.53
N GLU A 68 -30.21 7.34 23.48
CA GLU A 68 -28.90 7.92 23.27
C GLU A 68 -28.01 6.80 22.71
N ALA A 69 -27.47 7.02 21.51
CA ALA A 69 -26.62 6.04 20.85
C ALA A 69 -25.52 5.64 21.84
N ALA A 70 -25.38 4.33 22.09
CA ALA A 70 -24.34 3.84 22.98
C ALA A 70 -22.99 4.47 22.58
N PRO A 71 -22.19 4.96 23.56
CA PRO A 71 -20.94 5.64 23.24
C PRO A 71 -20.08 4.71 22.37
N ALA A 72 -19.59 5.24 21.26
CA ALA A 72 -18.73 4.51 20.34
C ALA A 72 -17.54 3.92 21.14
N GLU A 73 -17.22 2.65 20.87
CA GLU A 73 -16.09 1.98 21.53
C GLU A 73 -14.80 2.82 21.35
N PRO A 74 -14.05 3.12 22.44
CA PRO A 74 -12.79 3.84 22.32
C PRO A 74 -11.84 3.12 21.37
N LEU A 75 -11.18 3.86 20.48
CA LEU A 75 -10.29 3.29 19.46
C LEU A 75 -9.21 2.38 20.08
N ALA A 76 -8.66 2.76 21.24
CA ALA A 76 -7.71 1.94 21.96
C ALA A 76 -8.24 0.53 22.30
N ARG A 77 -9.48 0.42 22.81
CA ARG A 77 -10.11 -0.87 23.14
C ARG A 77 -10.34 -1.72 21.90
N ARG A 78 -10.75 -1.08 20.82
CA ARG A 78 -10.92 -1.75 19.53
C ARG A 78 -9.60 -2.33 19.02
N ILE A 79 -8.51 -1.56 19.07
CA ILE A 79 -7.17 -2.02 18.67
C ILE A 79 -6.70 -3.17 19.55
N GLU A 80 -6.92 -3.09 20.87
CA GLU A 80 -6.59 -4.19 21.79
C GLU A 80 -7.34 -5.48 21.43
N ARG A 81 -8.64 -5.39 21.10
CA ARG A 81 -9.44 -6.54 20.66
C ARG A 81 -8.90 -7.14 19.35
N LEU A 82 -8.61 -6.30 18.35
CA LEU A 82 -8.03 -6.74 17.08
C LEU A 82 -6.65 -7.41 17.30
N ALA A 83 -5.80 -6.80 18.11
CA ALA A 83 -4.48 -7.32 18.41
C ALA A 83 -4.51 -8.67 19.17
N ALA A 84 -5.59 -8.92 19.92
CA ALA A 84 -5.80 -10.12 20.74
C ALA A 84 -6.53 -11.26 20.01
N SER A 85 -7.16 -11.02 18.85
CA SER A 85 -7.94 -12.05 18.14
C SER A 85 -7.09 -13.19 17.60
N GLY A 86 -5.80 -12.93 17.34
CA GLY A 86 -4.89 -13.88 16.71
C GLY A 86 -5.05 -13.98 15.18
N ASP A 87 -6.05 -13.30 14.59
CA ASP A 87 -6.23 -13.23 13.15
C ASP A 87 -5.19 -12.25 12.53
N PRO A 88 -4.38 -12.70 11.55
CA PRO A 88 -3.45 -11.82 10.86
C PRO A 88 -4.11 -10.64 10.14
N HIS A 89 -5.35 -10.79 9.66
CA HIS A 89 -6.10 -9.68 9.04
C HIS A 89 -6.46 -8.61 10.07
N ASP A 90 -6.85 -9.01 11.28
CA ASP A 90 -7.07 -8.08 12.39
C ASP A 90 -5.78 -7.41 12.83
N ALA A 91 -4.64 -8.12 12.82
CA ALA A 91 -3.35 -7.51 13.08
C ALA A 91 -3.03 -6.42 12.03
N PHE A 92 -3.30 -6.67 10.75
CA PHE A 92 -3.13 -5.65 9.72
C PHE A 92 -4.05 -4.45 9.93
N GLN A 93 -5.31 -4.69 10.30
CA GLN A 93 -6.27 -3.63 10.62
C GLN A 93 -5.84 -2.81 11.84
N ALA A 94 -5.32 -3.46 12.88
CA ALA A 94 -4.77 -2.80 14.05
C ALA A 94 -3.58 -1.90 13.69
N TRP A 95 -2.65 -2.38 12.85
CA TRP A 95 -1.57 -1.53 12.32
C TRP A 95 -2.14 -0.32 11.57
N TRP A 96 -3.11 -0.51 10.69
CA TRP A 96 -3.66 0.59 9.88
C TRP A 96 -4.27 1.70 10.75
N LEU A 97 -5.03 1.33 11.79
CA LEU A 97 -5.62 2.30 12.72
C LEU A 97 -4.54 3.07 13.49
N LEU A 98 -3.51 2.37 13.98
CA LEU A 98 -2.38 3.00 14.67
C LEU A 98 -1.58 3.92 13.73
N HIS A 99 -1.25 3.44 12.53
CA HIS A 99 -0.52 4.18 11.51
C HIS A 99 -1.29 5.45 11.11
N SER A 100 -2.60 5.34 10.90
CA SER A 100 -3.47 6.48 10.59
C SER A 100 -3.40 7.57 11.65
N CYS A 101 -3.39 7.20 12.93
CA CYS A 101 -3.23 8.16 14.02
C CYS A 101 -1.83 8.79 14.06
N VAL A 102 -0.76 8.01 13.85
CA VAL A 102 0.62 8.54 13.76
C VAL A 102 0.75 9.55 12.60
N VAL A 103 0.18 9.25 11.43
CA VAL A 103 0.17 10.17 10.28
C VAL A 103 -0.67 11.41 10.56
N PHE A 104 -1.85 11.25 11.16
CA PHE A 104 -2.74 12.36 11.51
C PHE A 104 -2.11 13.31 12.52
N GLU A 105 -1.42 12.81 13.54
CA GLU A 105 -0.73 13.65 14.51
C GLU A 105 0.35 14.52 13.87
N ARG A 106 1.03 14.00 12.84
CA ARG A 106 2.09 14.72 12.11
C ARG A 106 1.57 15.68 11.05
N THR A 107 0.52 15.28 10.33
CA THR A 107 0.09 15.97 9.10
C THR A 107 -1.28 16.63 9.23
N ARG A 108 -2.06 16.29 10.25
CA ARG A 108 -3.47 16.65 10.44
C ARG A 108 -4.41 16.12 9.35
N HIS A 109 -3.95 15.15 8.55
CA HIS A 109 -4.71 14.50 7.51
C HIS A 109 -4.67 12.98 7.71
N LEU A 110 -5.78 12.31 7.42
CA LEU A 110 -5.84 10.85 7.40
C LEU A 110 -5.29 10.32 6.07
N PRO A 111 -4.50 9.23 6.06
CA PRO A 111 -4.05 8.61 4.83
C PRO A 111 -5.24 8.01 4.08
N ALA A 112 -5.33 8.23 2.77
CA ALA A 112 -6.40 7.66 1.95
C ALA A 112 -6.15 6.16 1.71
N ARG A 113 -7.13 5.31 2.01
CA ARG A 113 -7.14 3.89 1.63
C ARG A 113 -8.56 3.39 1.43
N GLU A 114 -8.77 2.57 0.40
CA GLU A 114 -10.01 1.83 0.23
C GLU A 114 -10.21 0.84 1.39
N GLY A 115 -11.45 0.70 1.87
CA GLY A 115 -11.75 -0.12 3.04
C GLY A 115 -11.33 0.50 4.38
N MET A 116 -10.99 1.80 4.41
CA MET A 116 -10.87 2.55 5.66
C MET A 116 -12.15 2.38 6.46
N ASP A 117 -12.00 2.00 7.73
CA ASP A 117 -13.08 2.13 8.68
C ASP A 117 -13.27 3.62 9.00
N ARG A 118 -14.03 4.27 8.12
CA ARG A 118 -14.32 5.70 8.20
C ARG A 118 -15.12 6.04 9.46
N GLU A 119 -15.83 5.08 10.03
CA GLU A 119 -16.58 5.27 11.28
C GLU A 119 -15.61 5.32 12.48
N ALA A 120 -14.61 4.43 12.52
CA ALA A 120 -13.61 4.41 13.60
C ALA A 120 -12.77 5.69 13.69
N LEU A 121 -12.60 6.39 12.57
CA LEU A 121 -11.79 7.61 12.45
C LEU A 121 -12.62 8.82 11.97
N ALA A 122 -13.94 8.82 12.23
CA ALA A 122 -14.83 9.92 11.85
C ALA A 122 -14.44 11.24 12.54
N ASP A 123 -14.07 11.17 13.82
CA ASP A 123 -13.40 12.25 14.56
C ASP A 123 -11.99 11.78 14.95
N PRO A 124 -10.97 11.98 14.08
CA PRO A 124 -9.64 11.47 14.33
C PRO A 124 -8.95 12.17 15.51
N ALA A 125 -9.32 13.42 15.83
CA ALA A 125 -8.74 14.13 16.95
C ALA A 125 -9.15 13.49 18.28
N HIS A 126 -10.43 13.16 18.43
CA HIS A 126 -10.91 12.45 19.61
C HIS A 126 -10.48 10.99 19.64
N ALA A 127 -10.60 10.26 18.52
CA ALA A 127 -10.28 8.84 18.46
C ALA A 127 -8.80 8.56 18.77
N CYS A 128 -7.88 9.31 18.16
CA CYS A 128 -6.44 9.12 18.35
C CYS A 128 -5.96 9.56 19.74
N ALA A 129 -6.68 10.47 20.42
CA ALA A 129 -6.35 10.89 21.79
C ALA A 129 -6.47 9.73 22.81
N THR A 130 -7.17 8.65 22.47
CA THR A 130 -7.28 7.45 23.32
C THR A 130 -6.02 6.58 23.27
N LEU A 131 -5.11 6.81 22.33
CA LEU A 131 -3.92 5.99 22.11
C LEU A 131 -2.73 6.50 22.92
N ASN A 132 -2.01 5.58 23.56
CA ASN A 132 -0.73 5.89 24.19
C ASN A 132 0.47 5.56 23.27
N GLU A 133 1.64 6.10 23.60
CA GLU A 133 2.86 5.91 22.82
C GLU A 133 3.28 4.44 22.69
N ARG A 134 3.05 3.61 23.71
CA ARG A 134 3.36 2.18 23.65
C ARG A 134 2.56 1.49 22.53
N MET A 135 1.27 1.83 22.37
CA MET A 135 0.44 1.29 21.30
C MET A 135 0.95 1.74 19.92
N LYS A 136 1.31 3.02 19.77
CA LYS A 136 1.85 3.56 18.51
C LYS A 136 3.17 2.90 18.11
N MET A 137 4.02 2.56 19.09
CA MET A 137 5.28 1.86 18.84
C MET A 137 5.07 0.37 18.48
N ALA A 138 4.04 -0.27 19.02
CA ALA A 138 3.71 -1.67 18.71
C ALA A 138 3.12 -1.88 17.30
N ARG A 139 2.84 -0.81 16.54
CA ARG A 139 2.22 -0.91 15.21
C ARG A 139 3.02 -1.79 14.25
N ILE A 140 4.36 -1.69 14.29
CA ILE A 140 5.24 -2.44 13.39
C ILE A 140 5.16 -3.95 13.68
N ASP A 141 5.01 -4.34 14.94
CA ASP A 141 4.85 -5.75 15.31
C ASP A 141 3.54 -6.33 14.74
N HIS A 142 2.47 -5.54 14.74
CA HIS A 142 1.20 -5.95 14.13
C HIS A 142 1.33 -6.13 12.62
N LEU A 143 2.00 -5.20 11.95
CA LEU A 143 2.26 -5.28 10.52
C LEU A 143 3.15 -6.47 10.15
N GLU A 144 4.21 -6.72 10.93
CA GLU A 144 5.12 -7.83 10.70
C GLU A 144 4.41 -9.18 10.85
N ARG A 145 3.51 -9.33 11.84
CA ARG A 145 2.66 -10.53 11.98
C ARG A 145 1.79 -10.75 10.75
N ALA A 146 1.12 -9.69 10.27
CA ALA A 146 0.29 -9.77 9.08
C ALA A 146 1.11 -10.11 7.82
N ALA A 147 2.28 -9.51 7.66
CA ALA A 147 3.19 -9.76 6.54
C ALA A 147 3.67 -11.21 6.52
N ARG A 148 4.09 -11.76 7.67
CA ARG A 148 4.50 -13.18 7.80
C ARG A 148 3.38 -14.17 7.49
N ALA A 149 2.12 -13.75 7.68
CA ALA A 149 0.95 -14.54 7.37
C ALA A 149 0.40 -14.29 5.95
N PHE A 150 1.15 -13.61 5.08
CA PHE A 150 0.78 -13.36 3.69
C PHE A 150 -0.51 -12.55 3.52
N VAL A 151 -0.86 -11.70 4.50
CA VAL A 151 -2.01 -10.80 4.38
C VAL A 151 -1.78 -9.83 3.20
N PRO A 152 -2.72 -9.71 2.24
CA PRO A 152 -2.54 -8.87 1.07
C PRO A 152 -2.17 -7.42 1.42
N GLY A 153 -1.06 -6.95 0.84
CA GLY A 153 -0.55 -5.59 1.05
C GLY A 153 0.28 -5.39 2.31
N ALA A 154 0.21 -6.25 3.33
CA ALA A 154 0.90 -6.04 4.60
C ALA A 154 2.44 -5.96 4.43
N LEU A 155 3.02 -6.82 3.60
CA LEU A 155 4.46 -6.77 3.34
C LEU A 155 4.88 -5.53 2.55
N ALA A 156 4.03 -5.05 1.63
CA ALA A 156 4.33 -3.82 0.89
C ALA A 156 4.37 -2.61 1.84
N GLU A 157 3.40 -2.50 2.75
CA GLU A 157 3.41 -1.46 3.78
C GLU A 157 4.62 -1.61 4.73
N LEU A 158 5.03 -2.84 5.05
CA LEU A 158 6.19 -3.08 5.90
C LEU A 158 7.48 -2.60 5.24
N VAL A 159 7.61 -2.73 3.92
CA VAL A 159 8.76 -2.18 3.17
C VAL A 159 8.89 -0.67 3.38
N GLU A 160 7.76 0.04 3.40
CA GLU A 160 7.69 1.50 3.48
C GLU A 160 7.91 2.04 4.90
N GLU A 161 7.65 1.30 5.96
CA GLU A 161 7.76 1.81 7.35
C GLU A 161 9.21 2.06 7.80
N GLY A 162 10.18 1.29 7.29
CA GLY A 162 11.56 1.35 7.78
C GLY A 162 11.73 0.83 9.24
N PRO A 163 12.97 0.76 9.74
CA PRO A 163 13.24 0.23 11.08
C PRO A 163 12.55 1.06 12.17
N PHE A 164 11.81 0.38 13.04
CA PHE A 164 11.01 1.00 14.12
C PHE A 164 9.99 2.03 13.62
N GLY A 165 9.63 1.99 12.32
CA GLY A 165 8.70 2.95 11.75
C GLY A 165 9.32 4.31 11.41
N ASP A 166 10.64 4.35 11.20
CA ASP A 166 11.38 5.48 10.64
C ASP A 166 11.80 5.17 9.19
N PRO A 167 11.00 5.58 8.19
CA PRO A 167 11.34 5.37 6.78
C PRO A 167 12.59 6.14 6.35
N THR A 168 12.86 7.28 6.98
CA THR A 168 13.99 8.14 6.62
C THR A 168 15.33 7.52 6.99
N ALA A 169 15.34 6.56 7.92
CA ALA A 169 16.54 5.80 8.28
C ALA A 169 17.14 5.05 7.09
N LEU A 170 16.29 4.59 6.16
CA LEU A 170 16.71 3.82 5.00
C LEU A 170 17.65 4.61 4.07
N THR A 171 17.52 5.94 4.06
CA THR A 171 18.32 6.83 3.22
C THR A 171 19.37 7.61 4.01
N THR A 172 19.06 8.05 5.23
CA THR A 172 19.94 8.92 6.04
C THR A 172 21.04 8.16 6.79
N ARG A 173 20.82 6.88 7.11
CA ARG A 173 21.75 6.03 7.85
C ARG A 173 21.80 4.59 7.31
N PRO A 174 22.06 4.38 6.01
CA PRO A 174 21.98 3.07 5.36
C PRO A 174 22.96 2.03 5.94
N ASP A 175 24.02 2.49 6.59
CA ASP A 175 25.05 1.61 7.17
C ASP A 175 24.78 1.16 8.61
N ASP A 176 23.76 1.73 9.27
CA ASP A 176 23.33 1.37 10.62
C ASP A 176 23.01 -0.15 10.69
N PRO A 177 23.57 -0.90 11.65
CA PRO A 177 23.27 -2.32 11.82
C PRO A 177 21.78 -2.64 11.91
N LEU A 178 20.96 -1.77 12.51
CA LEU A 178 19.52 -1.95 12.63
C LEU A 178 18.81 -1.77 11.29
N VAL A 179 19.28 -0.82 10.45
CA VAL A 179 18.80 -0.64 9.08
C VAL A 179 19.16 -1.85 8.23
N LYS A 180 20.39 -2.35 8.33
CA LYS A 180 20.84 -3.57 7.62
C LYS A 180 20.02 -4.80 8.04
N ALA A 181 19.78 -4.97 9.34
CA ALA A 181 18.95 -6.06 9.85
C ALA A 181 17.50 -5.95 9.37
N TRP A 182 16.93 -4.74 9.34
CA TRP A 182 15.60 -4.49 8.78
C TRP A 182 15.51 -4.89 7.31
N LYS A 183 16.44 -4.39 6.49
CA LYS A 183 16.52 -4.71 5.06
C LYS A 183 16.63 -6.22 4.83
N ALA A 184 17.52 -6.90 5.57
CA ALA A 184 17.66 -8.35 5.45
C ALA A 184 16.35 -9.09 5.77
N ARG A 185 15.64 -8.69 6.83
CA ARG A 185 14.35 -9.31 7.20
C ARG A 185 13.29 -9.09 6.13
N VAL A 186 13.10 -7.84 5.69
CA VAL A 186 12.05 -7.50 4.71
C VAL A 186 12.35 -8.14 3.34
N ASN A 187 13.60 -8.12 2.87
CA ASN A 187 13.94 -8.81 1.61
C ASN A 187 13.80 -10.33 1.74
N GLY A 188 14.12 -10.91 2.90
CA GLY A 188 13.86 -12.35 3.14
C GLY A 188 12.39 -12.72 3.03
N MET A 189 11.49 -11.90 3.60
CA MET A 189 10.04 -12.09 3.45
C MET A 189 9.60 -11.88 1.99
N LEU A 190 10.09 -10.84 1.33
CA LEU A 190 9.76 -10.56 -0.07
C LEU A 190 10.17 -11.72 -0.97
N ASP A 191 11.38 -12.23 -0.81
CA ASP A 191 11.87 -13.38 -1.56
C ASP A 191 11.02 -14.62 -1.28
N GLU A 192 10.71 -14.92 -0.01
CA GLU A 192 9.85 -16.06 0.35
C GLU A 192 8.46 -15.98 -0.32
N GLN A 193 7.82 -14.81 -0.26
CA GLN A 193 6.50 -14.62 -0.88
C GLN A 193 6.59 -14.62 -2.42
N ALA A 194 7.60 -13.97 -2.99
CA ALA A 194 7.83 -13.92 -4.42
C ALA A 194 8.11 -15.31 -4.99
N GLU A 195 8.90 -16.13 -4.28
CA GLU A 195 9.14 -17.52 -4.64
C GLU A 195 7.83 -18.31 -4.68
N GLN A 196 6.90 -18.04 -3.78
CA GLN A 196 5.59 -18.69 -3.77
C GLN A 196 4.64 -18.17 -4.86
N GLY A 197 5.00 -17.15 -5.64
CA GLY A 197 4.17 -16.62 -6.71
C GLY A 197 3.20 -15.52 -6.27
N TYR A 198 3.39 -14.94 -5.09
CA TYR A 198 2.58 -13.81 -4.65
C TYR A 198 2.88 -12.57 -5.50
N TRP A 199 1.88 -12.13 -6.25
CA TRP A 199 1.99 -11.02 -7.21
C TRP A 199 2.54 -9.73 -6.59
N SER A 200 2.03 -9.33 -5.41
CA SER A 200 2.47 -8.11 -4.73
C SER A 200 3.96 -8.11 -4.42
N SER A 201 4.50 -9.25 -4.01
CA SER A 201 5.90 -9.37 -3.58
C SER A 201 6.84 -9.43 -4.79
N LEU A 202 6.45 -10.16 -5.84
CA LEU A 202 7.12 -10.11 -7.14
C LEU A 202 7.20 -8.68 -7.67
N TYR A 203 6.06 -7.98 -7.66
CA TYR A 203 5.95 -6.60 -8.12
C TYR A 203 6.83 -5.65 -7.30
N GLN A 204 6.80 -5.77 -5.96
CA GLN A 204 7.58 -4.92 -5.07
C GLN A 204 9.09 -5.10 -5.26
N VAL A 205 9.59 -6.34 -5.39
CA VAL A 205 11.03 -6.55 -5.62
C VAL A 205 11.45 -6.00 -6.98
N PHE A 206 10.69 -6.29 -8.04
CA PHE A 206 11.02 -5.81 -9.38
C PHE A 206 11.02 -4.28 -9.45
N THR A 207 9.93 -3.64 -9.04
CA THR A 207 9.80 -2.18 -9.10
C THR A 207 10.74 -1.49 -8.12
N GLY A 208 10.96 -2.09 -6.95
CA GLY A 208 11.91 -1.58 -5.98
C GLY A 208 13.35 -1.62 -6.46
N PHE A 209 13.77 -2.70 -7.13
CA PHE A 209 15.07 -2.73 -7.83
C PHE A 209 15.13 -1.65 -8.92
N TRP A 210 14.10 -1.58 -9.75
CA TRP A 210 14.06 -0.69 -10.91
C TRP A 210 14.14 0.80 -10.52
N PHE A 211 13.34 1.21 -9.53
CA PHE A 211 13.31 2.60 -9.06
C PHE A 211 14.36 2.89 -7.98
N GLY A 212 15.17 1.91 -7.59
CA GLY A 212 16.21 2.09 -6.57
C GLY A 212 15.66 2.33 -5.16
N HIS A 213 14.57 1.65 -4.80
CA HIS A 213 13.95 1.77 -3.48
C HIS A 213 14.95 1.37 -2.38
N PRO A 214 15.17 2.21 -1.35
CA PRO A 214 16.29 2.04 -0.42
C PRO A 214 16.17 0.80 0.48
N ALA A 215 14.96 0.27 0.69
CA ALA A 215 14.77 -0.98 1.42
C ALA A 215 15.04 -2.24 0.58
N ILE A 216 14.99 -2.15 -0.75
CA ILE A 216 15.06 -3.32 -1.64
C ILE A 216 16.51 -3.62 -2.02
N ALA A 217 16.85 -4.90 -2.09
CA ALA A 217 18.18 -5.34 -2.49
C ALA A 217 18.45 -5.01 -3.96
N ALA A 218 19.65 -4.52 -4.25
CA ALA A 218 20.10 -4.25 -5.61
C ALA A 218 20.58 -5.55 -6.31
N ASP A 219 19.79 -6.61 -6.27
CA ASP A 219 20.08 -7.89 -6.91
C ASP A 219 19.43 -7.99 -8.30
N ARG A 220 20.28 -7.80 -9.31
CA ARG A 220 19.88 -7.83 -10.72
C ARG A 220 19.39 -9.20 -11.20
N GLN A 221 19.98 -10.29 -10.70
CA GLN A 221 19.57 -11.64 -11.12
C GLN A 221 18.17 -11.96 -10.57
N SER A 222 17.91 -11.59 -9.30
CA SER A 222 16.57 -11.73 -8.69
C SER A 222 15.55 -10.83 -9.37
N ALA A 223 15.89 -9.56 -9.63
CA ALA A 223 14.99 -8.64 -10.35
C ALA A 223 14.62 -9.16 -11.74
N LEU A 224 15.58 -9.71 -12.50
CA LEU A 224 15.30 -10.32 -13.79
C LEU A 224 14.34 -11.51 -13.65
N ALA A 225 14.60 -12.43 -12.71
CA ALA A 225 13.76 -13.61 -12.47
C ALA A 225 12.32 -13.21 -12.13
N TYR A 226 12.14 -12.26 -11.21
CA TYR A 226 10.82 -11.81 -10.79
C TYR A 226 10.10 -11.01 -11.87
N GLY A 227 10.81 -10.19 -12.65
CA GLY A 227 10.23 -9.50 -13.81
C GLY A 227 9.72 -10.47 -14.88
N MET A 228 10.50 -11.51 -15.20
CA MET A 228 10.08 -12.58 -16.12
C MET A 228 8.87 -13.34 -15.59
N ALA A 229 8.84 -13.66 -14.29
CA ALA A 229 7.71 -14.33 -13.67
C ALA A 229 6.43 -13.47 -13.72
N LEU A 230 6.52 -12.16 -13.42
CA LEU A 230 5.39 -11.23 -13.53
C LEU A 230 4.83 -11.20 -14.95
N ARG A 231 5.70 -11.04 -15.96
CA ARG A 231 5.30 -11.08 -17.38
C ARG A 231 4.55 -12.36 -17.69
N ASP A 232 5.14 -13.50 -17.34
CA ASP A 232 4.60 -14.81 -17.70
C ASP A 232 3.29 -15.12 -16.96
N ILE A 233 3.14 -14.68 -15.71
CA ILE A 233 1.85 -14.75 -15.00
C ILE A 233 0.80 -13.92 -15.76
N MET A 234 1.09 -12.66 -16.11
CA MET A 234 0.15 -11.82 -16.85
C MET A 234 -0.22 -12.41 -18.21
N VAL A 235 0.78 -12.83 -18.98
CA VAL A 235 0.57 -13.26 -20.37
C VAL A 235 -0.03 -14.66 -20.43
N LYS A 236 0.55 -15.61 -19.68
CA LYS A 236 0.18 -17.03 -19.79
C LYS A 236 -1.00 -17.40 -18.89
N LEU A 237 -1.11 -16.79 -17.70
CA LEU A 237 -2.15 -17.15 -16.74
C LEU A 237 -3.33 -16.16 -16.73
N ASP A 238 -3.09 -14.87 -16.96
CA ASP A 238 -4.15 -13.84 -17.01
C ASP A 238 -4.61 -13.51 -18.44
N GLY A 239 -3.94 -14.01 -19.47
CA GLY A 239 -4.30 -13.79 -20.87
C GLY A 239 -4.07 -12.35 -21.36
N VAL A 240 -3.24 -11.58 -20.66
CA VAL A 240 -2.87 -10.22 -21.07
C VAL A 240 -2.00 -10.31 -22.33
N PRO A 241 -2.30 -9.56 -23.41
CA PRO A 241 -1.42 -9.51 -24.57
C PRO A 241 -0.01 -9.03 -24.17
N GLU A 242 1.04 -9.66 -24.70
CA GLU A 242 2.43 -9.37 -24.29
C GLU A 242 2.79 -7.89 -24.45
N GLN A 243 2.26 -7.20 -25.47
CA GLN A 243 2.50 -5.78 -25.70
C GLN A 243 1.90 -4.87 -24.61
N GLN A 244 0.92 -5.39 -23.84
CA GLN A 244 0.26 -4.70 -22.75
C GLN A 244 0.84 -5.06 -21.38
N ALA A 245 1.74 -6.05 -21.30
CA ALA A 245 2.44 -6.43 -20.08
C ALA A 245 3.58 -5.45 -19.72
N ILE A 246 3.39 -4.14 -19.92
CA ILE A 246 4.36 -3.09 -19.57
C ILE A 246 4.32 -2.88 -18.05
N PRO A 247 5.47 -2.71 -17.36
CA PRO A 247 6.85 -2.63 -17.88
C PRO A 247 7.58 -3.98 -17.94
N PHE A 248 6.88 -5.10 -17.94
CA PHE A 248 7.48 -6.45 -17.89
C PHE A 248 7.71 -7.07 -19.28
N ASN A 249 7.73 -6.28 -20.35
CA ASN A 249 7.95 -6.81 -21.71
C ASN A 249 9.44 -7.01 -22.01
N GLY A 250 9.74 -7.67 -23.15
CA GLY A 250 11.09 -8.06 -23.55
C GLY A 250 12.16 -6.95 -23.42
N PRO A 251 11.97 -5.77 -24.03
CA PRO A 251 12.98 -4.71 -23.99
C PRO A 251 13.36 -4.24 -22.58
N PHE A 252 12.38 -4.14 -21.66
CA PHE A 252 12.65 -3.76 -20.27
C PHE A 252 13.40 -4.86 -19.52
N LEU A 253 13.02 -6.13 -19.71
CA LEU A 253 13.70 -7.25 -19.09
C LEU A 253 15.13 -7.45 -19.63
N ASP A 254 15.37 -7.11 -20.89
CA ASP A 254 16.71 -7.10 -21.48
C ASP A 254 17.63 -6.06 -20.79
N GLU A 255 17.10 -4.89 -20.46
CA GLU A 255 17.81 -3.85 -19.71
C GLU A 255 18.12 -4.30 -18.28
N VAL A 256 17.14 -4.89 -17.58
CA VAL A 256 17.37 -5.48 -16.25
C VAL A 256 18.42 -6.58 -16.35
N GLY A 257 18.43 -7.38 -17.42
CA GLY A 257 19.43 -8.42 -17.66
C GLY A 257 20.79 -7.92 -18.14
N ALA A 258 20.97 -6.61 -18.38
CA ALA A 258 22.25 -6.08 -18.86
C ALA A 258 23.36 -6.37 -17.84
N GLY A 259 24.55 -6.78 -18.30
CA GLY A 259 25.68 -7.11 -17.44
C GLY A 259 25.60 -8.46 -16.70
N LEU A 260 24.49 -9.20 -16.80
CA LEU A 260 24.45 -10.60 -16.38
C LEU A 260 25.07 -11.51 -17.45
N THR A 261 25.82 -12.51 -17.00
CA THR A 261 26.32 -13.61 -17.82
C THR A 261 25.17 -14.47 -18.35
N ALA A 262 25.43 -15.24 -19.42
CA ALA A 262 24.45 -16.19 -19.95
C ALA A 262 23.98 -17.21 -18.90
N ALA A 263 24.89 -17.66 -18.02
CA ALA A 263 24.57 -18.59 -16.95
C ALA A 263 23.65 -17.97 -15.88
N GLU A 264 23.86 -16.69 -15.53
CA GLU A 264 22.99 -15.95 -14.61
C GLU A 264 21.60 -15.74 -15.20
N LYS A 265 21.51 -15.37 -16.48
CA LYS A 265 20.23 -15.25 -17.20
C LYS A 265 19.49 -16.57 -17.24
N ALA A 266 20.18 -17.68 -17.53
CA ALA A 266 19.58 -19.01 -17.54
C ALA A 266 19.05 -19.42 -16.14
N ARG A 267 19.78 -19.09 -15.07
CA ARG A 267 19.29 -19.31 -13.69
C ARG A 267 18.08 -18.45 -13.37
N ALA A 268 18.07 -17.19 -13.80
CA ALA A 268 16.92 -16.30 -13.62
C ALA A 268 15.69 -16.84 -14.34
N GLN A 269 15.84 -17.36 -15.57
CA GLN A 269 14.75 -17.98 -16.33
C GLN A 269 14.21 -19.22 -15.63
N ALA A 270 15.08 -20.15 -15.22
CA ALA A 270 14.65 -21.35 -14.51
C ALA A 270 13.91 -21.03 -13.20
N ARG A 271 14.36 -19.99 -12.48
CA ARG A 271 13.68 -19.49 -11.28
C ARG A 271 12.31 -18.89 -11.61
N ALA A 272 12.22 -18.07 -12.66
CA ALA A 272 10.95 -17.50 -13.12
C ALA A 272 9.94 -18.60 -13.49
N ASP A 273 10.35 -19.62 -14.25
CA ASP A 273 9.50 -20.73 -14.65
C ASP A 273 8.94 -21.49 -13.43
N ALA A 274 9.78 -21.72 -12.41
CA ALA A 274 9.36 -22.36 -11.16
C ALA A 274 8.33 -21.53 -10.38
N ILE A 275 8.47 -20.21 -10.38
CA ILE A 275 7.50 -19.29 -9.75
C ILE A 275 6.16 -19.32 -10.49
N VAL A 276 6.19 -19.25 -11.83
CA VAL A 276 4.98 -19.30 -12.67
C VAL A 276 4.21 -20.60 -12.43
N ALA A 277 4.92 -21.73 -12.33
CA ALA A 277 4.30 -23.03 -12.01
C ALA A 277 3.59 -23.01 -10.64
N ARG A 278 4.24 -22.47 -9.60
CA ARG A 278 3.63 -22.35 -8.27
C ARG A 278 2.42 -21.41 -8.26
N ALA A 279 2.49 -20.30 -9.00
CA ALA A 279 1.36 -19.38 -9.15
C ALA A 279 0.16 -20.05 -9.84
N ALA A 280 0.41 -20.87 -10.87
CA ALA A 280 -0.64 -21.65 -11.53
C ALA A 280 -1.29 -22.66 -10.57
N ASP A 281 -0.48 -23.39 -9.78
CA ASP A 281 -0.97 -24.34 -8.78
C ASP A 281 -1.87 -23.68 -7.72
N GLN A 282 -1.47 -22.49 -7.23
CA GLN A 282 -2.27 -21.73 -6.27
C GLN A 282 -3.64 -21.33 -6.84
N ARG A 283 -3.69 -20.88 -8.09
CA ARG A 283 -4.96 -20.54 -8.77
C ARG A 283 -5.84 -21.76 -8.96
N GLY A 284 -5.26 -22.91 -9.29
CA GLY A 284 -5.99 -24.18 -9.41
C GLY A 284 -6.61 -24.65 -8.08
N ARG A 285 -5.91 -24.44 -6.95
CA ARG A 285 -6.41 -24.74 -5.60
C ARG A 285 -7.47 -23.75 -5.12
N GLY A 286 -7.33 -22.46 -5.46
CA GLY A 286 -8.34 -21.43 -5.12
C GLY A 286 -9.64 -21.55 -5.92
N GLY A 287 -9.58 -22.08 -7.15
CA GLY A 287 -10.77 -22.32 -7.99
C GLY A 287 -11.58 -23.57 -7.64
N SER A 288 -11.11 -24.40 -6.71
CA SER A 288 -11.73 -25.68 -6.33
C SER A 288 -12.51 -25.64 -5.01
N THR A 289 -12.75 -24.46 -4.44
CA THR A 289 -13.72 -24.30 -3.35
C THR A 289 -15.14 -24.34 -3.92
N PRO A 290 -16.01 -25.32 -3.57
CA PRO A 290 -17.39 -25.30 -4.00
C PRO A 290 -18.06 -24.07 -3.37
N ARG A 291 -18.79 -23.29 -4.18
CA ARG A 291 -19.81 -22.37 -3.66
C ARG A 291 -20.99 -23.14 -3.11
#